data_AF-A0A1A8FVI7-F1
#
_entry.id   AF-A0A1A8FVI7-F1
#
_cell.length_a   1.000
_cell.length_b   1.000
_cell.length_c   1.000
_cell.angle_alpha   90.00
_cell.angle_beta   90.00
_cell.angle_gamma   90.00
#
_symmetry.space_group_name_H-M   'P 1'
#
loop_
_entity.id
_entity.type
_entity.pdbx_description
1 polymer ?
#
loop_
_entity_poly.entity_id
_entity_poly.type
_entity_poly.pdbx_seq_one_letter_code
_entity_poly.pdbx_strand_id
1 'polypeptide(L)'
;MLHAQVFDIAPPGVRKCIISTNIAETSVTIDGVRFVADSGKVKEMSFDPKAKMQRLQEFWISRASSEQRKGRAGRTGPGVCYRLYSESDYDAFAPYPVPEIHRVALDSLILQMKSMNLGDPLSFVFIDPPPPSSIQTAVTYLKQQGALDNRSELTSIGKLLAQLPVDVVIGKMLVLGSLFNLVEPMLTVAAALSVQSPFLRSSQQNPDCATTRQ
;
A
#
# COMPACT_ATOMS: atom_id res chain seq x y z
N MET A 1 5.15 -22.14 0.21
CA MET A 1 5.71 -23.00 -0.86
C MET A 1 5.51 -22.47 -2.29
N LEU A 2 4.42 -21.75 -2.63
CA LEU A 2 4.22 -21.17 -3.98
C LEU A 2 5.27 -20.11 -4.39
N HIS A 3 5.83 -19.35 -3.44
CA HIS A 3 6.82 -18.31 -3.75
C HIS A 3 8.18 -18.84 -4.23
N ALA A 4 8.57 -20.08 -3.93
CA ALA A 4 9.86 -20.61 -4.35
C ALA A 4 9.87 -21.07 -5.84
N GLN A 5 8.75 -21.65 -6.29
CA GLN A 5 8.61 -22.20 -7.65
C GLN A 5 8.75 -21.14 -8.76
N VAL A 6 8.47 -19.88 -8.44
CA VAL A 6 8.60 -18.77 -9.39
C VAL A 6 10.06 -18.46 -9.74
N PHE A 7 11.03 -18.92 -8.94
CA PHE A 7 12.46 -18.74 -9.20
C PHE A 7 13.12 -19.94 -9.89
N ASP A 8 12.47 -21.10 -9.91
CA ASP A 8 13.03 -22.31 -10.51
C ASP A 8 13.17 -22.22 -12.04
N ILE A 9 14.09 -22.97 -12.64
CA ILE A 9 14.21 -23.02 -14.11
C ILE A 9 13.09 -23.91 -14.66
N ALA A 10 12.47 -23.49 -15.77
CA ALA A 10 11.46 -24.32 -16.43
C ALA A 10 12.08 -25.59 -17.05
N PRO A 11 11.37 -26.73 -17.05
CA PRO A 11 11.84 -27.94 -17.70
C PRO A 11 12.15 -27.74 -19.20
N PRO A 12 13.03 -28.57 -19.80
CA PRO A 12 13.32 -28.51 -21.23
C PRO A 12 12.05 -28.59 -22.09
N GLY A 13 11.95 -27.72 -23.10
CA GLY A 13 10.79 -27.64 -24.00
C GLY A 13 9.58 -26.90 -23.42
N VAL A 14 9.62 -26.44 -22.17
CA VAL A 14 8.52 -25.71 -21.52
C VAL A 14 8.90 -24.24 -21.31
N ARG A 15 7.98 -23.32 -21.62
CA ARG A 15 8.15 -21.89 -21.35
C ARG A 15 7.56 -21.53 -19.98
N LYS A 16 8.35 -20.83 -19.16
CA LYS A 16 7.86 -20.23 -17.93
C LYS A 16 7.00 -19.01 -18.24
N CYS A 17 5.75 -19.02 -17.78
CA CYS A 17 4.85 -17.87 -17.85
C CYS A 17 4.50 -17.43 -16.44
N ILE A 18 4.74 -16.16 -16.12
CA ILE A 18 4.49 -15.58 -14.81
C ILE A 18 3.43 -14.50 -14.96
N ILE A 19 2.34 -14.63 -14.23
CA ILE A 19 1.30 -13.61 -14.13
C ILE A 19 1.54 -12.89 -12.80
N SER A 20 1.79 -11.58 -12.87
CA SER A 20 2.17 -10.78 -11.70
C SER A 20 1.41 -9.45 -11.67
N THR A 21 1.29 -8.88 -10.47
CA THR A 21 0.94 -7.47 -10.25
C THR A 21 2.20 -6.60 -10.33
N ASN A 22 2.09 -5.33 -9.90
CA ASN A 22 3.22 -4.42 -9.70
C ASN A 22 4.31 -4.94 -8.73
N ILE A 23 4.10 -6.06 -8.03
CA ILE A 23 5.16 -6.73 -7.24
C ILE A 23 6.39 -7.08 -8.09
N ALA A 24 6.22 -7.49 -9.35
CA ALA A 24 7.36 -7.74 -10.25
C ALA A 24 8.01 -6.45 -10.78
N GLU A 25 7.34 -5.30 -10.64
CA GLU A 25 7.89 -3.99 -11.00
C GLU A 25 8.96 -3.55 -10.00
N THR A 26 8.79 -3.82 -8.70
CA THR A 26 9.69 -3.31 -7.65
C THR A 26 10.21 -4.40 -6.71
N SER A 27 9.31 -5.17 -6.09
CA SER A 27 9.61 -6.02 -4.92
C SER A 27 10.22 -7.38 -5.24
N VAL A 28 9.99 -7.93 -6.44
CA VAL A 28 10.47 -9.26 -6.84
C VAL A 28 11.31 -9.18 -8.11
N THR A 29 12.47 -9.82 -8.07
CA THR A 29 13.37 -9.97 -9.20
C THR A 29 13.33 -11.42 -9.68
N ILE A 30 12.88 -11.64 -10.91
CA ILE A 30 12.87 -12.96 -11.53
C ILE A 30 13.87 -12.95 -12.68
N ASP A 31 14.88 -13.80 -12.59
CA ASP A 31 15.89 -13.91 -13.64
C ASP A 31 15.37 -14.68 -14.85
N GLY A 32 15.97 -14.43 -16.01
CA GLY A 32 15.61 -15.11 -17.26
C GLY A 32 14.34 -14.59 -17.94
N VAL A 33 13.70 -13.53 -17.42
CA VAL A 33 12.58 -12.86 -18.09
C VAL A 33 13.10 -12.15 -19.35
N ARG A 34 12.72 -12.67 -20.52
CA ARG A 34 13.04 -12.10 -21.84
C ARG A 34 11.87 -11.39 -22.52
N PHE A 35 10.65 -11.69 -22.08
CA PHE A 35 9.42 -11.16 -22.66
C PHE A 35 8.54 -10.62 -21.54
N VAL A 36 8.10 -9.37 -21.68
CA VAL A 36 7.14 -8.74 -20.78
C VAL A 36 5.90 -8.39 -21.60
N ALA A 37 4.72 -8.73 -21.09
CA ALA A 37 3.45 -8.23 -21.60
C ALA A 37 2.87 -7.26 -20.57
N ASP A 38 2.82 -5.98 -20.90
CA ASP A 38 2.38 -4.91 -20.01
C ASP A 38 0.96 -4.46 -20.35
N SER A 39 0.04 -4.65 -19.40
CA SER A 39 -1.35 -4.23 -19.55
C SER A 39 -1.55 -2.72 -19.46
N GLY A 40 -0.56 -1.96 -18.96
CA GLY A 40 -0.70 -0.53 -18.70
C GLY A 40 -1.56 -0.21 -17.47
N LYS A 41 -2.00 -1.22 -16.72
CA LYS A 41 -2.87 -1.07 -15.56
C LYS A 41 -2.18 -1.46 -14.26
N VAL A 42 -2.65 -0.87 -13.17
CA VAL A 42 -2.27 -1.22 -11.80
C VAL A 42 -3.48 -1.08 -10.88
N LYS A 43 -3.57 -1.94 -9.86
CA LYS A 43 -4.52 -1.77 -8.76
C LYS A 43 -3.76 -1.31 -7.53
N GLU A 44 -4.15 -0.15 -7.01
CA GLU A 44 -3.52 0.45 -5.83
C GLU A 44 -4.57 0.96 -4.86
N MET A 45 -4.17 1.10 -3.60
CA MET A 45 -5.02 1.67 -2.57
C MET A 45 -5.10 3.18 -2.77
N SER A 46 -6.33 3.70 -2.79
CA SER A 46 -6.64 5.12 -2.88
C SER A 46 -7.51 5.50 -1.68
N PHE A 47 -7.14 6.56 -0.97
CA PHE A 47 -7.94 7.09 0.11
C PHE A 47 -9.08 7.96 -0.43
N ASP A 48 -10.33 7.65 -0.05
CA ASP A 48 -11.50 8.48 -0.33
C ASP A 48 -11.81 9.35 0.90
N PRO A 49 -11.55 10.68 0.86
CA PRO A 49 -11.78 11.57 1.99
C PRO A 49 -13.26 11.68 2.39
N LYS A 50 -14.19 11.51 1.44
CA LYS A 50 -15.63 11.60 1.72
C LYS A 50 -16.13 10.37 2.46
N ALA A 51 -15.68 9.19 2.02
CA ALA A 51 -16.02 7.93 2.64
C ALA A 51 -15.13 7.59 3.86
N LYS A 52 -14.06 8.36 4.11
CA LYS A 52 -13.04 8.13 5.16
C LYS A 52 -12.48 6.71 5.13
N MET A 53 -12.32 6.13 3.94
CA MET A 53 -11.90 4.76 3.77
C MET A 53 -10.93 4.61 2.61
N GLN A 54 -10.03 3.63 2.71
CA GLN A 54 -9.21 3.23 1.58
C GLN A 54 -9.99 2.27 0.67
N ARG A 55 -9.85 2.44 -0.63
CA ARG A 55 -10.43 1.56 -1.66
C ARG A 55 -9.36 1.10 -2.62
N LEU A 56 -9.40 -0.18 -2.97
CA LEU A 56 -8.58 -0.73 -4.05
C LEU A 56 -9.22 -0.35 -5.38
N GLN A 57 -8.53 0.48 -6.16
CA GLN A 57 -9.02 0.97 -7.45
C GLN A 57 -8.01 0.68 -8.55
N GLU A 58 -8.51 0.51 -9.77
CA GLU A 58 -7.66 0.33 -10.96
C GLU A 58 -7.33 1.69 -11.58
N PHE A 59 -6.05 1.89 -11.88
CA PHE A 59 -5.52 3.08 -12.51
C PHE A 59 -4.65 2.72 -13.71
N TRP A 60 -4.48 3.69 -14.61
CA TRP A 60 -3.42 3.66 -15.59
C TRP A 60 -2.07 3.89 -14.91
N ILE A 61 -1.03 3.22 -15.42
CA ILE A 61 0.32 3.40 -14.90
C ILE A 61 0.95 4.71 -15.37
N SER A 62 2.03 5.12 -14.70
CA SER A 62 2.87 6.22 -15.18
C SER A 62 3.81 5.77 -16.31
N ARG A 63 4.35 6.73 -17.07
CA ARG A 63 5.41 6.45 -18.04
C ARG A 63 6.64 5.84 -17.36
N ALA A 64 7.02 6.35 -16.18
CA ALA A 64 8.10 5.80 -15.38
C ALA A 64 7.88 4.31 -15.04
N SER A 65 6.67 3.92 -14.61
CA SER A 65 6.32 2.52 -14.35
C SER A 65 6.39 1.65 -15.61
N SER A 66 5.90 2.15 -16.74
CA SER A 66 5.99 1.48 -18.04
C SER A 66 7.45 1.25 -18.47
N GLU A 67 8.35 2.20 -18.23
CA GLU A 67 9.78 2.03 -18.48
C GLU A 67 10.44 1.04 -17.49
N GLN A 68 10.06 1.04 -16.22
CA GLN A 68 10.53 0.04 -15.24
C GLN A 68 10.14 -1.38 -15.66
N ARG A 69 8.88 -1.59 -16.09
CA ARG A 69 8.37 -2.88 -16.57
C ARG A 69 9.12 -3.34 -17.83
N LYS A 70 9.35 -2.45 -18.79
CA LYS A 70 10.19 -2.72 -19.97
C LYS A 70 11.61 -3.13 -19.57
N GLY A 71 12.19 -2.48 -18.57
CA GLY A 71 13.52 -2.82 -18.04
C GLY A 71 13.62 -4.26 -17.50
N ARG A 72 12.52 -4.87 -17.06
CA ARG A 72 12.50 -6.27 -16.57
C ARG A 72 12.84 -7.29 -17.66
N ALA A 73 12.51 -7.01 -18.93
CA ALA A 73 12.85 -7.89 -20.05
C ALA A 73 14.35 -7.87 -20.42
N GLY A 74 15.08 -6.82 -20.02
CA GLY A 74 16.44 -6.56 -20.46
C GLY A 74 17.54 -7.02 -19.50
N ARG A 75 17.20 -7.68 -18.38
CA ARG A 75 18.17 -7.92 -17.29
C ARG A 75 19.28 -8.90 -17.65
N THR A 76 18.94 -10.00 -18.31
CA THR A 76 19.88 -11.10 -18.65
C THR A 76 20.30 -11.09 -20.13
N GLY A 77 19.97 -10.01 -20.86
CA GLY A 77 20.26 -9.85 -22.29
C GLY A 77 19.09 -9.23 -23.07
N PRO A 78 19.18 -9.16 -24.41
CA PRO A 78 18.13 -8.58 -25.25
C PRO A 78 16.75 -9.20 -24.99
N GLY A 79 15.75 -8.36 -24.76
CA GLY A 79 14.38 -8.79 -24.49
C GLY A 79 13.36 -7.87 -25.16
N VAL A 80 12.10 -8.27 -25.13
CA VAL A 80 10.99 -7.56 -25.77
C VAL A 80 9.90 -7.25 -24.75
N CYS A 81 9.41 -6.02 -24.77
CA CYS A 81 8.26 -5.58 -23.98
C CYS A 81 7.11 -5.29 -24.92
N TYR A 82 6.02 -6.04 -24.79
CA TYR A 82 4.77 -5.86 -25.51
C TYR A 82 3.83 -5.01 -24.65
N ARG A 83 3.53 -3.79 -25.10
CA ARG A 83 2.59 -2.89 -24.44
C ARG A 83 1.20 -3.08 -25.03
N LEU A 84 0.22 -3.33 -24.18
CA LEU A 84 -1.18 -3.58 -24.58
C LEU A 84 -2.01 -2.29 -24.60
N TYR A 85 -1.39 -1.18 -24.99
CA TYR A 85 -1.98 0.16 -25.07
C TYR A 85 -1.33 0.92 -26.23
N SER A 86 -2.03 1.93 -26.75
CA SER A 86 -1.55 2.70 -27.90
C SER A 86 -0.40 3.64 -27.51
N GLU A 87 0.36 4.11 -28.50
CA GLU A 87 1.37 5.14 -28.29
C GLU A 87 0.73 6.44 -27.78
N SER A 88 -0.45 6.79 -28.28
CA SER A 88 -1.23 7.93 -27.76
C SER A 88 -1.63 7.78 -26.29
N ASP A 89 -1.97 6.57 -25.84
CA ASP A 89 -2.26 6.32 -24.42
C ASP A 89 -1.00 6.48 -23.57
N TYR A 90 0.14 5.94 -24.05
CA TYR A 90 1.43 6.10 -23.38
C TYR A 90 1.80 7.59 -23.24
N ASP A 91 1.57 8.38 -24.28
CA ASP A 91 1.79 9.82 -24.26
C ASP A 91 0.75 10.56 -23.39
N ALA A 92 -0.43 10.00 -23.16
CA ALA A 92 -1.40 10.55 -22.22
C ALA A 92 -1.05 10.20 -20.75
N PHE A 93 -0.23 9.18 -20.48
CA PHE A 93 0.14 8.80 -19.12
C PHE A 93 0.94 9.88 -18.40
N ALA A 94 0.69 10.00 -17.09
CA ALA A 94 1.48 10.86 -16.21
C ALA A 94 2.96 10.43 -16.25
N PRO A 95 3.91 11.39 -16.17
CA PRO A 95 5.33 11.07 -16.24
C PRO A 95 5.79 10.19 -15.06
N TYR A 96 5.26 10.45 -13.86
CA TYR A 96 5.60 9.77 -12.61
C TYR A 96 4.34 9.34 -11.86
N PRO A 97 4.42 8.31 -11.00
CA PRO A 97 3.31 7.94 -10.14
C PRO A 97 3.02 9.06 -9.14
N VAL A 98 1.75 9.17 -8.73
CA VAL A 98 1.33 10.13 -7.71
C VAL A 98 2.05 9.78 -6.39
N PRO A 99 2.68 10.75 -5.71
CA PRO A 99 3.38 10.50 -4.45
C PRO A 99 2.47 9.84 -3.42
N GLU A 100 3.04 8.94 -2.61
CA GLU A 100 2.28 8.19 -1.60
C GLU A 100 1.60 9.10 -0.57
N ILE A 101 2.27 10.18 -0.17
CA ILE A 101 1.77 11.19 0.78
C ILE A 101 0.46 11.86 0.32
N HIS A 102 0.16 11.88 -0.98
CA HIS A 102 -1.11 12.39 -1.51
C HIS A 102 -2.24 11.37 -1.53
N ARG A 103 -1.93 10.08 -1.31
CA ARG A 103 -2.87 8.97 -1.53
C ARG A 103 -3.22 8.18 -0.28
N VAL A 104 -2.45 8.33 0.79
CA VAL A 104 -2.64 7.62 2.06
C VAL A 104 -3.22 8.52 3.15
N ALA A 105 -3.80 7.90 4.18
CA ALA A 105 -4.21 8.61 5.38
C ALA A 105 -2.97 9.08 6.15
N LEU A 106 -3.02 10.30 6.69
CA LEU A 106 -1.85 10.93 7.32
C LEU A 106 -1.81 10.75 8.84
N ASP A 107 -2.76 10.02 9.43
CA ASP A 107 -2.94 9.93 10.90
C ASP A 107 -1.64 9.51 11.61
N SER A 108 -1.03 8.42 11.16
CA SER A 108 0.21 7.89 11.74
C SER A 108 1.39 8.84 11.53
N LEU A 109 1.49 9.48 10.35
CA LEU A 109 2.53 10.46 10.06
C LEU A 109 2.42 11.68 10.98
N ILE A 110 1.22 12.25 11.09
CA ILE A 110 0.95 13.43 11.92
C ILE A 110 1.18 13.13 13.40
N LEU A 111 0.79 11.94 13.87
CA LEU A 111 1.05 11.51 15.24
C LEU A 111 2.56 11.44 15.53
N GLN A 112 3.34 10.84 14.62
CA GLN A 112 4.80 10.76 14.73
C GLN A 112 5.45 12.14 14.72
N MET A 113 5.07 13.01 13.78
CA MET A 113 5.57 14.39 13.71
C MET A 113 5.34 15.15 15.01
N LYS A 114 4.16 15.01 15.62
CA LYS A 114 3.85 15.60 16.92
C LYS A 114 4.72 15.00 18.03
N SER A 115 4.97 13.69 18.04
CA SER A 115 5.82 13.07 19.08
C SER A 115 7.27 13.51 19.02
N MET A 116 7.75 13.87 17.82
CA MET A 116 9.09 14.40 17.59
C MET A 116 9.17 15.92 17.79
N ASN A 117 8.06 16.59 18.17
CA ASN A 117 7.97 18.04 18.32
C ASN A 117 8.39 18.83 17.07
N LEU A 118 8.05 18.35 15.87
CA LEU A 118 8.37 18.99 14.58
C LEU A 118 7.50 20.22 14.25
N GLY A 119 6.68 20.68 15.18
CA GLY A 119 5.84 21.88 15.03
C GLY A 119 4.43 21.60 14.48
N ASP A 120 3.88 22.58 13.76
CA ASP A 120 2.58 22.45 13.10
C ASP A 120 2.73 21.75 11.74
N PRO A 121 2.10 20.59 11.52
CA PRO A 121 2.16 19.89 10.25
C PRO A 121 1.73 20.72 9.05
N LEU A 122 0.87 21.73 9.21
CA LEU A 122 0.48 22.64 8.11
C LEU A 122 1.62 23.56 7.67
N SER A 123 2.56 23.87 8.56
CA SER A 123 3.74 24.71 8.30
C SER A 123 4.99 23.90 7.96
N PHE A 124 4.91 22.56 8.02
CA PHE A 124 6.06 21.71 7.81
C PHE A 124 6.49 21.68 6.33
N VAL A 125 7.81 21.69 6.10
CA VAL A 125 8.40 21.75 4.75
C VAL A 125 8.52 20.34 4.18
N PHE A 126 7.47 19.86 3.52
CA PHE A 126 7.47 18.60 2.77
C PHE A 126 8.12 18.77 1.39
N ILE A 127 8.74 17.72 0.86
CA ILE A 127 9.21 17.67 -0.54
C ILE A 127 8.01 17.81 -1.48
N ASP A 128 7.01 16.97 -1.25
CA ASP A 128 5.73 16.95 -1.95
C ASP A 128 4.62 17.22 -0.92
N PRO A 129 4.18 18.48 -0.76
CA PRO A 129 3.24 18.83 0.30
C PRO A 129 1.86 18.18 0.07
N PRO A 130 1.32 17.47 1.08
CA PRO A 130 -0.02 16.91 0.96
C PRO A 130 -1.07 18.03 0.97
N PRO A 131 -2.31 17.74 0.54
CA PRO A 131 -3.39 18.72 0.56
C PRO A 131 -3.66 19.15 2.01
N PRO A 132 -3.82 20.47 2.30
CA PRO A 132 -4.10 20.94 3.65
C PRO A 132 -5.35 20.30 4.27
N SER A 133 -6.35 19.98 3.44
CA SER A 133 -7.55 19.26 3.86
C SER A 133 -7.27 17.85 4.38
N SER A 134 -6.28 17.14 3.82
CA SER A 134 -5.86 15.82 4.31
C SER A 134 -5.18 15.91 5.67
N ILE A 135 -4.31 16.92 5.86
CA ILE A 135 -3.69 17.19 7.18
C ILE A 135 -4.76 17.51 8.22
N GLN A 136 -5.70 18.42 7.90
CA GLN A 136 -6.78 18.79 8.80
C GLN A 136 -7.66 17.59 9.17
N THR A 137 -7.99 16.75 8.18
CA THR A 137 -8.75 15.51 8.40
C THR A 137 -8.04 14.60 9.39
N ALA A 138 -6.73 14.42 9.23
CA ALA A 138 -5.92 13.60 10.14
C ALA A 138 -5.84 14.19 11.56
N VAL A 139 -5.65 15.51 11.69
CA VAL A 139 -5.65 16.19 12.99
C VAL A 139 -7.02 16.04 13.68
N THR A 140 -8.12 16.26 12.97
CA THR A 140 -9.47 16.05 13.50
C THR A 140 -9.68 14.61 13.93
N TYR A 141 -9.22 13.64 13.14
CA TYR A 141 -9.30 12.22 13.47
C TYR A 141 -8.51 11.89 14.75
N LEU A 142 -7.28 12.36 14.89
CA LEU A 142 -6.46 12.14 16.08
C LEU A 142 -7.06 12.78 17.35
N LYS A 143 -7.70 13.95 17.22
CA LYS A 143 -8.49 14.56 18.31
C LYS A 143 -9.68 13.67 18.70
N GLN A 144 -10.42 13.14 17.73
CA GLN A 144 -11.52 12.20 17.99
C GLN A 144 -11.05 10.90 18.67
N GLN A 145 -9.84 10.45 18.35
CA GLN A 145 -9.22 9.31 19.02
C GLN A 145 -8.67 9.66 20.42
N GLY A 146 -8.64 10.93 20.80
CA GLY A 146 -8.07 11.41 22.05
C GLY A 146 -6.54 11.41 22.08
N ALA A 147 -5.89 11.18 20.93
CA ALA A 147 -4.43 11.25 20.80
C ALA A 147 -3.92 12.69 20.83
N LEU A 148 -4.74 13.65 20.38
CA LEU A 148 -4.49 15.08 20.47
C LEU A 148 -5.56 15.78 21.31
N ASP A 149 -5.18 16.85 22.01
CA ASP A 149 -6.10 17.72 22.73
C ASP A 149 -6.75 18.78 21.81
N ASN A 150 -7.60 19.65 22.38
CA ASN A 150 -8.26 20.72 21.61
C ASN A 150 -7.27 21.71 20.97
N ARG A 151 -6.09 21.89 21.57
CA ARG A 151 -4.99 22.72 21.08
C ARG A 151 -4.09 22.00 20.08
N SER A 152 -4.44 20.76 19.70
CA SER A 152 -3.65 19.91 18.80
C SER A 152 -2.31 19.45 19.40
N GLU A 153 -2.23 19.39 20.72
CA GLU A 153 -1.07 18.92 21.48
C GLU A 153 -1.23 17.45 21.89
N LEU A 154 -0.12 16.73 22.00
CA LEU A 154 -0.11 15.32 22.36
C LEU A 154 -0.62 15.06 23.77
N THR A 155 -1.65 14.22 23.88
CA THR A 155 -2.14 13.73 25.16
C THR A 155 -1.25 12.61 25.71
N SER A 156 -1.46 12.21 26.97
CA SER A 156 -0.76 11.05 27.56
C SER A 156 -0.99 9.76 26.77
N ILE A 157 -2.23 9.52 26.31
CA ILE A 157 -2.53 8.38 25.45
C ILE A 157 -1.87 8.56 24.07
N GLY A 158 -1.89 9.75 23.49
CA GLY A 158 -1.20 10.02 22.21
C GLY A 158 0.29 9.71 22.26
N LYS A 159 0.96 10.02 23.37
CA LYS A 159 2.37 9.68 23.59
C LYS A 159 2.63 8.17 23.60
N LEU A 160 1.73 7.40 24.21
CA LEU A 160 1.79 5.93 24.20
C LEU A 160 1.54 5.39 22.78
N LEU A 161 0.52 5.90 22.09
CA LEU A 161 0.19 5.49 20.73
C LEU A 161 1.34 5.72 19.75
N ALA A 162 2.05 6.85 19.88
CA ALA A 162 3.21 7.16 19.05
C ALA A 162 4.39 6.18 19.24
N GLN A 163 4.43 5.42 20.34
CA GLN A 163 5.48 4.42 20.59
C GLN A 163 5.13 3.03 20.04
N LEU A 164 3.89 2.82 19.58
CA LEU A 164 3.44 1.53 19.09
C LEU A 164 3.55 1.46 17.56
N PRO A 165 4.14 0.39 16.98
CA PRO A 165 4.30 0.23 15.54
C PRO A 165 3.02 -0.32 14.87
N VAL A 166 1.86 0.25 15.22
CA VAL A 166 0.56 -0.15 14.70
C VAL A 166 -0.32 1.08 14.45
N ASP A 167 -1.39 0.91 13.68
CA ASP A 167 -2.37 1.97 13.45
C ASP A 167 -3.00 2.47 14.76
N VAL A 168 -3.37 3.75 14.78
CA VAL A 168 -3.88 4.48 15.96
C VAL A 168 -5.01 3.72 16.69
N VAL A 169 -5.94 3.12 15.94
CA VAL A 169 -7.08 2.36 16.50
C VAL A 169 -6.60 1.09 17.19
N ILE A 170 -5.69 0.35 16.55
CA ILE A 170 -5.13 -0.89 17.10
C ILE A 170 -4.29 -0.56 18.34
N GLY A 171 -3.47 0.49 18.28
CA GLY A 171 -2.69 0.96 19.43
C GLY A 171 -3.59 1.34 20.60
N LYS A 172 -4.70 2.04 20.33
CA LYS A 172 -5.67 2.43 21.38
C LYS A 172 -6.36 1.22 21.98
N MET A 173 -6.72 0.24 21.16
CA MET A 173 -7.26 -1.04 21.62
C MET A 173 -6.29 -1.76 22.55
N LEU A 174 -4.99 -1.79 22.22
CA LEU A 174 -3.96 -2.39 23.07
C LEU A 174 -3.80 -1.66 24.41
N VAL A 175 -3.73 -0.32 24.39
CA VAL A 175 -3.64 0.50 25.61
C VAL A 175 -4.84 0.27 26.52
N LEU A 176 -6.06 0.31 25.98
CA LEU A 176 -7.28 0.05 26.75
C LEU A 176 -7.33 -1.41 27.24
N GLY A 177 -6.94 -2.38 26.41
CA GLY A 177 -6.85 -3.79 26.79
C GLY A 177 -5.94 -4.02 27.99
N SER A 178 -4.83 -3.28 28.07
CA SER A 178 -3.96 -3.29 29.25
C SER A 178 -4.61 -2.71 30.49
N LEU A 179 -5.44 -1.67 30.36
CA LEU A 179 -6.15 -1.07 31.50
C LEU A 179 -7.27 -1.99 32.03
N PHE A 180 -7.92 -2.75 31.16
CA PHE A 180 -9.01 -3.67 31.52
C PHE A 180 -8.55 -5.10 31.82
N ASN A 181 -7.24 -5.37 31.91
CA ASN A 181 -6.67 -6.71 32.10
C ASN A 181 -7.10 -7.74 31.02
N LEU A 182 -7.30 -7.28 29.78
CA LEU A 182 -7.65 -8.09 28.60
C LEU A 182 -6.53 -8.10 27.56
N VAL A 183 -5.27 -8.18 28.01
CA VAL A 183 -4.10 -8.02 27.14
C VAL A 183 -4.00 -9.13 26.10
N GLU A 184 -4.15 -10.38 26.50
CA GLU A 184 -3.97 -11.56 25.63
C GLU A 184 -4.95 -11.62 24.44
N PRO A 185 -6.27 -11.47 24.62
CA PRO A 185 -7.19 -11.43 23.48
C PRO A 185 -6.98 -10.19 22.61
N MET A 186 -6.69 -9.03 23.21
CA MET A 186 -6.45 -7.80 22.43
C MET A 186 -5.16 -7.89 21.59
N LEU A 187 -4.11 -8.52 22.12
CA LEU A 187 -2.86 -8.75 21.38
C LEU A 187 -3.08 -9.71 20.21
N THR A 188 -3.88 -10.76 20.42
CA THR A 188 -4.25 -11.71 19.36
C THR A 188 -5.02 -11.01 18.23
N VAL A 189 -6.02 -10.19 18.58
CA VAL A 189 -6.79 -9.42 17.59
C VAL A 189 -5.90 -8.39 16.88
N ALA A 190 -5.04 -7.68 17.63
CA ALA A 190 -4.10 -6.71 17.06
C ALA A 190 -3.17 -7.39 16.05
N ALA A 191 -2.55 -8.51 16.43
CA ALA A 191 -1.67 -9.28 15.54
C ALA A 191 -2.41 -9.72 14.28
N ALA A 192 -3.65 -10.22 14.41
CA ALA A 192 -4.45 -10.67 13.27
C ALA A 192 -4.87 -9.53 12.32
N LEU A 193 -5.03 -8.31 12.83
CA LEU A 193 -5.37 -7.12 12.04
C LEU A 193 -4.16 -6.43 11.42
N SER A 194 -3.00 -6.49 12.08
CA SER A 194 -1.77 -5.83 11.63
C SER A 194 -1.01 -6.60 10.54
N VAL A 195 -1.24 -7.91 10.42
CA VAL A 195 -0.60 -8.76 9.41
C VAL A 195 -1.59 -9.27 8.39
N GLN A 196 -1.08 -9.72 7.23
CA GLN A 196 -1.90 -10.40 6.25
C GLN A 196 -2.52 -11.66 6.87
N SER A 197 -3.79 -11.91 6.54
CA SER A 197 -4.55 -13.04 7.08
C SER A 197 -3.77 -14.36 6.94
N PRO A 198 -3.67 -15.17 8.00
CA PRO A 198 -2.99 -16.47 7.94
C PRO A 198 -3.78 -17.51 7.12
N PHE A 199 -5.02 -17.22 6.76
CA PHE A 199 -5.86 -18.12 5.98
C PHE A 199 -5.47 -18.08 4.49
N LEU A 200 -4.96 -19.21 3.98
CA LEU A 200 -4.70 -19.39 2.57
C LEU A 200 -6.04 -19.59 1.83
N ARG A 201 -6.38 -18.66 0.94
CA ARG A 201 -7.48 -18.86 -0.01
C ARG A 201 -7.00 -19.83 -1.08
N SER A 202 -7.48 -21.07 -1.08
CA SER A 202 -7.21 -21.99 -2.19
C SER A 202 -7.93 -21.47 -3.44
N SER A 203 -7.21 -21.36 -4.57
CA SER A 203 -7.78 -20.87 -5.84
C SER A 203 -8.83 -21.81 -6.44
N GLN A 204 -9.05 -22.98 -5.85
CA GLN A 204 -9.95 -24.02 -6.38
C GLN A 204 -11.37 -23.97 -5.80
N GLN A 205 -11.65 -23.13 -4.80
CA GLN A 205 -12.99 -23.03 -4.21
C GLN A 205 -13.42 -21.57 -4.07
N ASN A 206 -13.72 -20.92 -5.20
CA ASN A 206 -14.55 -19.72 -5.23
C ASN A 206 -15.74 -19.99 -6.15
N PRO A 207 -16.89 -20.49 -5.62
CA PRO A 207 -18.11 -20.65 -6.42
C PRO A 207 -18.62 -19.32 -7.01
N ASP A 208 -18.20 -18.18 -6.45
CA ASP A 208 -18.59 -16.84 -6.91
C ASP A 208 -17.86 -16.34 -8.17
N CYS A 209 -16.76 -16.99 -8.59
CA CYS A 209 -16.08 -16.60 -9.82
C CYS A 209 -16.84 -17.02 -11.10
N ALA A 210 -17.84 -17.90 -10.99
CA ALA A 210 -18.67 -18.30 -12.12
C ALA A 210 -19.80 -17.29 -12.43
N THR A 211 -20.20 -16.46 -11.46
CA THR A 211 -21.39 -15.60 -11.56
C THR A 211 -21.10 -14.17 -12.01
N THR A 212 -19.84 -13.73 -12.12
CA THR A 212 -19.50 -12.35 -12.54
C THR A 212 -19.06 -12.24 -14.01
N ARG A 213 -19.34 -13.24 -14.86
CA ARG A 213 -19.10 -13.21 -16.32
C ARG A 213 -20.40 -13.35 -17.13
N GLN A 214 -21.49 -12.75 -16.67
CA GLN A 214 -22.68 -12.50 -17.49
C GLN A 214 -22.95 -11.00 -17.53
#